data_AF-A0A0L6VPW7-F1
#
_entry.id   AF-A0A0L6VPW7-F1
#
_cell.length_a   1.000
_cell.length_b   1.000
_cell.length_c   1.000
_cell.angle_alpha   90.00
_cell.angle_beta   90.00
_cell.angle_gamma   90.00
#
_symmetry.space_group_name_H-M   'P 1'
#
loop_
_entity.id
_entity.type
_entity.pdbx_description
1 polymer ?
#
loop_
_entity_poly.entity_id
_entity_poly.type
_entity_poly.pdbx_seq_one_letter_code
_entity_poly.pdbx_strand_id
1 'polypeptide(L)'
;MWIPIKQTTGNLVEENFEVKGGEFVFPDDSCSIKFSGFNGIVECAYEATAYSLLTLPYHTPPNSLYTCMGLSCQLPKKTQATLEKKNL
;
A
#
# COMPACT_ATOMS: atom_id res chain seq x y z
N MET A 1 3.30 0.64 -0.99
CA MET A 1 3.36 -0.80 -1.31
C MET A 1 2.30 -1.53 -0.50
N TRP A 2 1.63 -2.49 -1.12
CA TRP A 2 0.63 -3.35 -0.51
C TRP A 2 1.08 -4.79 -0.72
N ILE A 3 1.28 -5.50 0.39
CA ILE A 3 1.93 -6.81 0.42
C ILE A 3 1.01 -7.82 1.13
N PRO A 4 0.56 -8.88 0.45
CA PRO A 4 -0.18 -9.96 1.10
C PRO A 4 0.68 -10.75 2.10
N ILE A 5 0.12 -11.02 3.28
CA ILE A 5 0.78 -11.78 4.34
C ILE A 5 -0.18 -12.77 4.98
N LYS A 6 0.35 -13.85 5.55
CA LYS A 6 -0.43 -14.77 6.40
C LYS A 6 -0.83 -14.04 7.68
N GLN A 7 -2.13 -14.04 8.01
CA GLN A 7 -2.65 -13.32 9.18
C GLN A 7 -2.04 -13.82 10.50
N THR A 8 -1.77 -15.12 10.62
CA THR A 8 -1.28 -15.73 11.86
C THR A 8 0.21 -15.58 12.06
N THR A 9 1.01 -15.63 10.99
CA THR A 9 2.49 -15.63 11.09
C THR A 9 3.14 -14.35 10.60
N GLY A 10 2.43 -13.52 9.83
CA GLY A 10 3.01 -12.35 9.15
C GLY A 10 3.93 -12.69 7.98
N ASN A 11 4.09 -13.97 7.64
CA ASN A 11 4.93 -14.38 6.51
C ASN A 11 4.32 -13.93 5.18
N LEU A 12 5.19 -13.62 4.22
CA LEU A 12 4.77 -13.35 2.85
C LEU A 12 3.96 -14.53 2.30
N VAL A 13 2.92 -14.19 1.56
CA VAL A 13 2.20 -15.15 0.72
C VAL A 13 2.92 -15.19 -0.63
N GLU A 14 3.00 -16.35 -1.27
CA GLU A 14 3.66 -16.51 -2.57
C GLU A 14 2.65 -16.80 -3.70
N GLU A 15 1.46 -17.29 -3.36
CA GLU A 15 0.40 -17.66 -4.28
C GLU A 15 -0.98 -17.58 -3.60
N ASN A 16 -2.06 -17.50 -4.40
CA ASN A 16 -3.45 -17.44 -3.94
C ASN A 16 -3.69 -16.29 -2.96
N PHE A 17 -3.37 -15.08 -3.40
CA PHE A 17 -3.49 -13.83 -2.64
C PHE A 17 -4.94 -13.38 -2.42
N GLU A 18 -5.82 -14.26 -1.94
CA GLU A 18 -7.26 -14.03 -1.73
C GLU A 18 -7.54 -12.98 -0.64
N VAL A 19 -7.10 -11.74 -0.86
CA VAL A 19 -7.34 -10.59 0.00
C VAL A 19 -8.42 -9.73 -0.66
N LYS A 20 -9.38 -9.25 0.14
CA LYS A 20 -10.45 -8.37 -0.30
C LYS A 20 -10.40 -7.05 0.47
N GLY A 21 -10.66 -5.96 -0.23
CA GLY A 21 -10.60 -4.61 0.31
C GLY A 21 -9.17 -4.05 0.29
N GLY A 22 -8.93 -3.02 1.12
CA GLY A 22 -7.63 -2.36 1.20
C GLY A 22 -7.35 -1.44 0.02
N GLU A 23 -8.36 -1.09 -0.79
CA GLU A 23 -8.20 -0.25 -1.97
C GLU A 23 -7.62 1.12 -1.63
N PHE A 24 -6.80 1.63 -2.53
CA PHE A 24 -6.26 2.99 -2.46
C PHE A 24 -7.21 3.92 -3.19
N VAL A 25 -7.74 4.92 -2.49
CA VAL A 25 -8.69 5.89 -3.02
C VAL A 25 -8.03 7.26 -3.03
N PHE A 26 -8.10 7.92 -4.17
CA PHE A 26 -7.74 9.33 -4.36
C PHE A 26 -9.05 10.10 -4.47
N PRO A 27 -9.61 10.58 -3.34
CA PRO A 27 -10.96 11.13 -3.30
C PRO A 27 -11.11 12.37 -4.18
N ASP A 28 -10.08 13.21 -4.20
CA ASP A 28 -10.07 14.48 -4.95
C ASP A 28 -10.11 14.24 -6.47
N ASP A 29 -9.53 13.13 -6.94
CA ASP A 29 -9.51 12.73 -8.35
C ASP A 29 -10.63 11.77 -8.73
N SER A 30 -11.51 11.41 -7.78
CA SER A 30 -12.58 10.43 -7.99
C SER A 30 -12.09 9.09 -8.56
N CYS A 31 -10.85 8.69 -8.23
CA CYS A 31 -10.26 7.45 -8.73
C CYS A 31 -9.83 6.53 -7.59
N SER A 32 -9.78 5.22 -7.87
CA SER A 32 -9.31 4.22 -6.92
C SER A 32 -8.56 3.09 -7.60
N ILE A 33 -7.61 2.53 -6.88
CA ILE A 33 -6.86 1.35 -7.26
C ILE A 33 -7.48 0.17 -6.53
N LYS A 34 -8.18 -0.69 -7.29
CA LYS A 34 -8.82 -1.89 -6.77
C LYS A 34 -7.84 -3.05 -6.74
N PHE A 35 -7.75 -3.73 -5.60
CA PHE A 35 -6.88 -4.90 -5.42
C PHE A 35 -7.64 -6.23 -5.48
N SER A 36 -8.97 -6.21 -5.52
CA SER A 36 -9.78 -7.43 -5.60
C SER A 36 -9.44 -8.24 -6.86
N GLY A 37 -9.08 -9.51 -6.67
CA GLY A 37 -8.69 -10.42 -7.75
C GLY A 37 -7.25 -10.23 -8.25
N PHE A 38 -6.49 -9.30 -7.68
CA PHE A 38 -5.08 -9.13 -8.01
C PHE A 38 -4.23 -10.18 -7.29
N ASN A 39 -3.47 -10.97 -8.04
CA ASN A 39 -2.62 -12.03 -7.52
C ASN A 39 -1.15 -11.59 -7.50
N GLY A 40 -0.81 -10.63 -6.64
CA GLY A 40 0.57 -10.15 -6.48
C GLY A 40 0.76 -9.00 -5.50
N ILE A 41 1.98 -8.46 -5.47
CA ILE A 41 2.35 -7.27 -4.70
C ILE A 41 2.02 -6.02 -5.53
N VAL A 42 1.46 -5.00 -4.88
CA VAL A 42 1.23 -3.70 -5.54
C VAL A 42 2.20 -2.66 -5.01
N GLU A 43 2.93 -2.03 -5.92
CA GLU A 43 3.71 -0.82 -5.66
C GLU A 43 3.05 0.37 -6.32
N CYS A 44 2.94 1.48 -5.59
CA CYS A 44 2.35 2.73 -6.07
C CYS A 44 3.28 3.87 -5.65
N ALA A 45 3.71 4.66 -6.63
CA ALA A 45 4.45 5.89 -6.44
C ALA A 45 3.56 7.05 -6.90
N TYR A 46 3.38 8.05 -6.04
CA TYR A 46 2.57 9.22 -6.31
C TYR A 46 3.12 10.42 -5.53
N GLU A 47 2.76 11.63 -5.95
CA GLU A 47 3.12 12.84 -5.22
C GLU A 47 2.20 13.01 -4.00
N ALA A 48 2.64 12.50 -2.84
CA ALA A 48 1.85 12.52 -1.60
C ALA A 48 1.54 13.93 -1.06
N THR A 49 2.19 14.97 -1.57
CA THR A 49 1.91 16.38 -1.25
C THR A 49 0.85 17.01 -2.15
N ALA A 50 0.60 16.44 -3.33
CA ALA A 50 -0.38 16.95 -4.29
C ALA A 50 -1.69 16.15 -4.26
N TYR A 51 -1.64 14.87 -3.89
CA TYR A 51 -2.78 13.97 -3.95
C TYR A 51 -3.12 13.40 -2.58
N SER A 52 -4.37 13.58 -2.14
CA SER A 52 -4.89 12.92 -0.94
C SER A 52 -5.06 11.43 -1.21
N LEU A 53 -4.60 10.58 -0.27
CA LEU A 53 -4.79 9.13 -0.33
C LEU A 53 -5.56 8.65 0.91
N LEU A 54 -6.59 7.83 0.69
CA LEU A 54 -7.26 7.06 1.72
C LEU A 54 -7.15 5.56 1.40
N THR A 55 -6.84 4.75 2.39
CA THR A 55 -6.93 3.28 2.28
C THR A 55 -8.27 2.83 2.83
N LEU A 56 -9.08 2.14 2.00
CA LEU A 56 -10.33 1.54 2.46
C LEU A 56 -10.05 0.38 3.42
N PRO A 57 -10.96 0.09 4.36
CA PRO A 57 -10.80 -1.05 5.25
C PRO A 57 -10.70 -2.36 4.46
N TYR A 58 -9.86 -3.27 4.94
CA TYR A 58 -9.86 -4.63 4.42
C TYR A 58 -11.04 -5.40 5.01
N HIS A 59 -11.64 -6.26 4.19
CA HIS A 59 -12.68 -7.18 4.63
C HIS A 59 -12.15 -8.60 4.42
N THR A 60 -11.39 -9.11 5.39
CA THR A 60 -11.07 -10.53 5.40
C THR A 60 -12.31 -11.32 5.77
N PRO A 61 -12.74 -12.29 4.94
CA PRO A 61 -13.68 -13.31 5.39
C PRO A 61 -13.20 -13.94 6.72
N PRO A 62 -14.10 -14.35 7.63
CA PRO A 62 -13.73 -14.95 8.91
C PRO A 62 -12.79 -16.17 8.79
N ASN A 63 -12.79 -16.84 7.64
CA ASN A 63 -11.96 -18.00 7.33
C ASN A 63 -10.77 -17.67 6.41
N SER A 64 -10.51 -16.39 6.13
CA SER A 64 -9.35 -16.02 5.33
C SER A 64 -8.06 -16.24 6.12
N LEU A 65 -7.08 -16.84 5.46
CA LEU A 65 -5.74 -17.05 6.02
C LEU A 65 -4.81 -15.86 5.77
N TYR A 66 -5.25 -14.89 4.97
CA TYR A 66 -4.42 -13.82 4.42
C TYR A 66 -4.94 -12.44 4.80
N THR A 67 -4.04 -11.53 5.10
CA THR A 67 -4.29 -10.09 5.30
C THR A 67 -3.28 -9.27 4.49
N CYS A 68 -3.35 -7.95 4.52
CA CYS A 68 -2.42 -7.06 3.83
C CYS A 68 -1.56 -6.25 4.80
N MET A 69 -0.27 -6.15 4.48
CA MET A 69 0.65 -5.20 5.07
C MET A 69 0.83 -4.00 4.15
N GLY A 70 0.57 -2.80 4.67
CA GLY A 70 0.88 -1.54 3.99
C GLY A 70 2.28 -1.07 4.37
N LEU A 71 3.13 -0.79 3.38
CA LEU A 71 4.43 -0.14 3.57
C LEU A 71 4.45 1.17 2.79
N SER A 72 4.86 2.25 3.44
CA SER A 72 5.12 3.53 2.80
C SER A 72 6.59 3.93 2.96
N CYS A 73 7.18 4.43 1.87
CA CYS A 73 8.49 5.04 1.86
C CYS A 73 8.32 6.44 1.29
N GLN A 74 8.65 7.45 2.08
CA GLN A 74 8.55 8.85 1.68
C GLN A 74 9.89 9.51 1.94
N LEU A 75 10.29 10.47 1.09
CA LEU A 75 11.45 11.31 1.33
C LEU A 75 11.01 12.56 2.08
N PRO A 76 11.35 12.73 3.38
CA PRO A 76 10.99 13.93 4.10
C PRO A 76 11.74 15.14 3.54
N LYS A 77 11.07 16.31 3.45
CA LYS A 77 11.66 17.56 2.95
C LYS A 77 12.99 17.93 3.64
N LYS A 78 13.11 17.66 4.95
CA LYS A 78 14.35 17.91 5.70
C LYS A 78 15.50 17.01 5.23
N THR A 79 15.21 15.74 4.95
CA THR A 79 16.18 14.77 4.43
C THR A 79 16.64 15.19 3.04
N GLN A 80 15.69 15.57 2.17
CA GLN A 80 16.01 16.12 0.85
C GLN A 80 16.93 17.35 0.95
N ALA A 81 16.56 18.36 1.74
CA ALA A 81 17.35 19.58 1.90
C ALA A 81 18.77 19.31 2.46
N THR A 82 18.93 18.24 3.26
CA THR A 82 20.24 17.84 3.78
C THR A 82 21.08 17.15 2.70
N LEU A 83 20.47 16.32 1.85
CA LEU A 83 21.14 15.67 0.73
C LEU A 83 21.61 16.70 -0.30
N GLU A 84 20.78 17.67 -0.64
CA GLU A 84 21.13 18.76 -1.57
C GLU A 84 22.32 19.59 -1.07
N LYS A 85 22.40 19.84 0.25
CA LYS A 85 23.54 20.54 0.87
C LYS A 85 24.84 19.75 0.91
N LYS A 86 24.78 18.41 0.82
CA LYS A 86 25.96 17.53 0.82
C LYS A 86 26.51 17.23 -0.57
N ASN A 87 25.73 17.50 -1.62
CA ASN A 87 26.11 17.26 -3.02
C ASN A 87 26.72 18.52 -3.69
N LEU A 88 27.18 19.49 -2.89
CA LEU A 88 27.93 20.71 -3.25
C LEU A 88 29.23 20.73 -2.44
#